data_AF-A0A087U9B1-F1
#
_entry.id   AF-A0A087U9B1-F1
#
_cell.length_a   1.000
_cell.length_b   1.000
_cell.length_c   1.000
_cell.angle_alpha   90.00
_cell.angle_beta   90.00
_cell.angle_gamma   90.00
#
_symmetry.space_group_name_H-M   'P 1'
#
loop_
_entity.id
_entity.type
_entity.pdbx_description
1 polymer ?
#
loop_
_entity_poly.entity_id
_entity_poly.type
_entity_poly.pdbx_seq_one_letter_code
_entity_poly.pdbx_strand_id
1 'polypeptide(L)'
;MPSSSNEDKVVETANVKRISLKKYIIKVFMDSTVSVVSSILCTADIRRKIFRTLVLLFCLTGFLYQCATFLQYAFQYPTDLEIAIDKPTAIEAPAYTFCN
;
A
#
# COMPACT_ATOMS: atom_id res chain seq x y z
N MET A 1 27.18 -2.83 -49.85
CA MET A 1 26.88 -3.31 -48.49
C MET A 1 26.84 -2.12 -47.54
N PRO A 2 25.68 -1.58 -47.16
CA PRO A 2 25.56 -0.52 -46.15
C PRO A 2 24.80 -1.07 -44.93
N SER A 3 25.51 -1.61 -43.94
CA SER A 3 24.87 -2.18 -42.72
C SER A 3 25.28 -1.49 -41.42
N SER A 4 26.26 -0.58 -41.44
CA SER A 4 26.86 -0.05 -40.20
C SER A 4 26.23 1.25 -39.68
N SER A 5 25.42 1.98 -40.45
CA SER A 5 24.92 3.32 -40.08
C SER A 5 23.52 3.34 -39.45
N ASN A 6 22.81 2.21 -39.44
CA ASN A 6 21.44 2.12 -38.92
C ASN A 6 21.41 1.71 -37.43
N GLU A 7 22.40 0.95 -36.96
CA GLU A 7 22.47 0.48 -35.57
C GLU A 7 22.83 1.63 -34.60
N ASP A 8 23.72 2.54 -34.98
CA ASP A 8 24.13 3.68 -34.14
C ASP A 8 22.98 4.67 -33.86
N LYS A 9 22.09 4.92 -34.84
CA LYS A 9 20.92 5.79 -34.66
C LYS A 9 19.85 5.17 -33.76
N VAL A 10 19.69 3.85 -33.81
CA VAL A 10 18.75 3.11 -32.94
C VAL A 10 19.25 3.09 -31.50
N VAL A 11 20.57 2.95 -31.31
CA VAL A 11 21.21 2.98 -29.99
C VAL A 11 21.15 4.39 -29.38
N GLU A 12 21.41 5.44 -30.15
CA GLU A 12 21.34 6.82 -29.68
C GLU A 12 19.91 7.23 -29.30
N THR A 13 18.92 6.90 -30.14
CA THR A 13 17.50 7.18 -29.84
C THR A 13 16.97 6.38 -28.65
N ALA A 14 17.39 5.13 -28.47
CA ALA A 14 17.08 4.33 -27.28
C ALA A 14 17.71 4.92 -26.00
N ASN A 15 18.93 5.46 -26.11
CA ASN A 15 19.63 6.09 -24.98
C ASN A 15 18.94 7.40 -24.57
N VAL A 16 18.61 8.26 -25.54
CA VAL A 16 17.86 9.51 -25.31
C VAL A 16 16.49 9.24 -24.67
N LYS A 17 15.77 8.20 -25.12
CA LYS A 17 14.48 7.81 -24.54
C LYS A 17 14.62 7.30 -23.10
N ARG A 18 15.69 6.55 -22.78
CA ARG A 18 15.97 6.13 -21.40
C ARG A 18 16.32 7.32 -20.49
N ILE A 19 17.08 8.29 -20.99
CA ILE A 19 17.45 9.49 -20.23
C ILE A 19 16.20 10.34 -19.91
N SER A 20 15.29 10.52 -20.88
CA SER A 20 14.05 11.26 -20.65
C SER A 20 13.11 10.55 -19.69
N LEU A 21 13.00 9.22 -19.77
CA LEU A 21 12.21 8.41 -18.84
C LEU A 21 12.78 8.47 -17.41
N LYS A 22 14.11 8.34 -17.25
CA LYS A 22 14.74 8.51 -15.93
C LYS A 22 14.47 9.89 -15.34
N LYS A 23 14.56 10.94 -16.15
CA LYS A 23 14.31 12.33 -15.74
C LYS A 23 12.85 12.54 -15.34
N TYR A 24 11.92 11.93 -16.08
CA TYR A 24 10.49 11.96 -15.76
C TYR A 24 10.17 11.22 -14.46
N ILE A 25 10.68 10.00 -14.29
CA ILE A 25 10.49 9.21 -13.07
C ILE A 25 11.03 9.98 -11.86
N ILE A 26 12.24 10.53 -11.95
CA ILE A 26 12.83 11.35 -10.89
C ILE A 26 11.94 12.56 -10.56
N LYS A 27 11.40 13.25 -11.57
CA LYS A 27 10.53 14.41 -11.37
C LYS A 27 9.24 14.03 -10.66
N VAL A 28 8.54 12.99 -11.14
CA VAL A 28 7.30 12.49 -10.52
C VAL A 28 7.55 12.02 -9.09
N PHE A 29 8.70 11.39 -8.85
CA PHE A 29 9.09 10.90 -7.52
C PHE A 29 9.45 12.04 -6.56
N MET A 30 10.01 13.13 -7.06
CA MET A 30 10.25 14.36 -6.27
C MET A 30 8.97 15.13 -5.99
N ASP A 31 8.03 15.17 -6.94
CA ASP A 31 6.71 15.80 -6.80
C ASP A 31 5.72 14.94 -5.97
N SER A 32 6.14 13.73 -5.56
CA SER A 32 5.32 12.85 -4.73
C SER A 32 5.23 13.39 -3.29
N THR A 33 4.03 13.30 -2.71
CA THR A 33 3.74 13.76 -1.33
C THR A 33 4.43 12.93 -0.25
N VAL A 34 5.05 11.80 -0.61
CA VAL A 34 5.78 10.93 0.32
C VAL A 34 7.17 11.51 0.60
N SER A 35 7.28 12.33 1.64
CA SER A 35 8.52 13.01 2.06
C SER A 35 9.72 12.06 2.26
N VAL A 36 9.46 10.81 2.66
CA VAL A 36 10.47 9.77 2.84
C VAL A 36 11.15 9.42 1.51
N VAL A 37 10.41 9.49 0.41
CA VAL A 37 10.90 9.13 -0.92
C VAL A 37 11.85 10.20 -1.47
N SER A 38 11.48 11.48 -1.34
CA SER A 38 12.32 12.61 -1.74
C SER A 38 13.62 12.68 -0.92
N SER A 39 13.57 12.35 0.37
CA SER A 39 14.77 12.32 1.23
C SER A 39 15.71 11.13 0.95
N ILE A 40 15.20 10.00 0.48
CA ILE A 40 16.03 8.87 -0.02
C ILE A 40 16.74 9.25 -1.33
N LEU A 41 16.08 10.00 -2.20
CA LEU A 41 16.67 10.43 -3.47
C LEU A 41 17.82 11.43 -3.28
N CYS A 42 17.67 12.37 -2.35
CA CYS A 42 18.65 13.42 -2.04
C CYS A 42 19.83 12.95 -1.17
N THR A 43 19.86 11.70 -0.70
CA THR A 43 20.97 11.18 0.11
C THR A 43 22.16 10.81 -0.78
N ALA A 44 23.35 11.37 -0.48
CA ALA A 44 24.58 11.14 -1.24
C ALA A 44 25.19 9.74 -1.03
N ASP A 45 25.05 9.18 0.17
CA ASP A 45 25.62 7.87 0.52
C ASP A 45 24.81 6.69 -0.01
N ILE A 46 25.38 5.92 -0.94
CA ILE A 46 24.75 4.77 -1.59
C ILE A 46 24.39 3.66 -0.59
N ARG A 47 25.28 3.35 0.38
CA ARG A 47 25.00 2.33 1.41
C ARG A 47 23.82 2.71 2.30
N ARG A 48 23.78 3.98 2.73
CA ARG A 48 22.72 4.51 3.59
C ARG A 48 21.39 4.63 2.85
N LYS A 49 21.45 4.92 1.55
CA LYS A 49 20.30 4.92 0.63
C LYS A 49 19.67 3.53 0.53
N ILE A 50 20.48 2.49 0.29
CA ILE A 50 20.00 1.11 0.21
C ILE A 50 19.34 0.68 1.52
N PHE A 51 19.99 0.94 2.66
CA PHE A 51 19.41 0.61 3.97
C PHE A 51 18.05 1.27 4.20
N ARG A 52 17.94 2.58 3.92
CA ARG A 52 16.67 3.32 4.06
C ARG A 52 15.58 2.79 3.12
N THR A 53 15.93 2.44 1.89
CA THR A 53 14.98 1.81 0.95
C THR A 53 14.50 0.46 1.47
N LEU A 54 15.39 -0.38 2.00
CA LEU A 54 15.01 -1.68 2.57
C LEU A 54 14.07 -1.52 3.77
N VAL A 55 14.36 -0.59 4.67
CA VAL A 55 13.49 -0.28 5.82
C VAL A 55 12.12 0.21 5.35
N LEU A 56 12.08 1.09 4.34
CA LEU A 56 10.81 1.55 3.74
C LEU A 56 10.02 0.39 3.14
N LEU A 57 10.67 -0.48 2.37
CA LEU A 57 10.01 -1.65 1.78
C LEU A 57 9.47 -2.59 2.86
N PHE A 58 10.26 -2.87 3.90
CA PHE A 58 9.80 -3.72 5.00
C PHE A 58 8.59 -3.13 5.72
N CYS A 59 8.62 -1.82 6.01
CA CYS A 59 7.50 -1.11 6.63
C CYS A 59 6.26 -1.11 5.71
N LEU A 60 6.45 -0.92 4.40
CA LEU A 60 5.36 -0.93 3.42
C LEU A 60 4.71 -2.31 3.32
N THR A 61 5.51 -3.38 3.30
CA THR A 61 5.01 -4.76 3.28
C THR A 61 4.26 -5.09 4.56
N GLY A 62 4.80 -4.71 5.73
CA GLY A 62 4.11 -4.89 7.01
C GLY A 62 2.77 -4.14 7.06
N PHE A 63 2.75 -2.89 6.59
CA PHE A 63 1.54 -2.08 6.49
C PHE A 63 0.50 -2.74 5.56
N LEU A 64 0.92 -3.16 4.36
CA LEU A 64 0.04 -3.83 3.41
C LEU A 64 -0.53 -5.14 3.97
N TYR A 65 0.28 -5.92 4.68
CA TYR A 65 -0.17 -7.13 5.36
C TYR A 65 -1.24 -6.82 6.40
N GLN A 66 -0.97 -5.86 7.29
CA GLN A 66 -1.92 -5.46 8.33
C GLN A 66 -3.23 -4.92 7.74
N CYS A 67 -3.14 -4.09 6.69
CA CYS A 67 -4.31 -3.58 5.99
C CYS A 67 -5.12 -4.69 5.33
N ALA A 68 -4.47 -5.67 4.69
CA ALA A 68 -5.14 -6.80 4.07
C ALA A 68 -5.89 -7.66 5.10
N THR A 69 -5.24 -7.97 6.23
CA THR A 69 -5.87 -8.72 7.33
C THR A 69 -7.05 -7.94 7.93
N PHE A 70 -6.89 -6.63 8.14
CA PHE A 70 -7.99 -5.80 8.63
C PHE A 70 -9.16 -5.75 7.65
N LEU A 71 -8.88 -5.66 6.35
CA LEU A 71 -9.90 -5.65 5.32
C LEU A 71 -10.66 -6.98 5.26
N GLN A 72 -9.96 -8.12 5.40
CA GLN A 72 -10.60 -9.44 5.50
C GLN A 72 -11.52 -9.52 6.73
N TYR A 73 -11.05 -9.05 7.89
CA TYR A 73 -11.87 -9.02 9.10
C TYR A 73 -13.11 -8.13 8.93
N ALA A 74 -12.95 -6.95 8.31
CA ALA A 74 -14.06 -6.05 8.03
C ALA A 74 -15.11 -6.69 7.10
N PHE A 75 -14.68 -7.44 6.09
CA PHE A 75 -15.59 -8.16 5.19
C PHE A 75 -16.29 -9.36 5.82
N GLN A 76 -15.82 -9.83 6.97
CA GLN A 76 -16.50 -10.89 7.72
C GLN A 76 -17.75 -10.37 8.45
N TYR A 77 -17.97 -9.05 8.47
CA TYR A 77 -19.08 -8.39 9.19
C TYR A 77 -19.30 -8.98 10.59
N PRO A 78 -18.25 -9.07 11.43
CA PRO A 78 -18.41 -9.59 12.77
C PRO A 78 -19.39 -8.70 13.54
N THR A 79 -20.40 -9.32 14.13
CA THR A 79 -21.38 -8.63 14.98
C THR A 79 -21.10 -9.03 16.42
N ASP A 80 -20.65 -8.05 17.21
CA ASP A 80 -20.50 -8.23 18.64
C ASP A 80 -21.83 -7.89 19.31
N LEU A 81 -22.50 -8.91 19.86
CA LEU A 81 -23.71 -8.75 20.65
C LEU A 81 -23.34 -8.54 22.11
N GLU A 82 -23.47 -7.30 22.57
CA GLU A 82 -23.36 -6.98 23.99
C GLU A 82 -24.68 -7.35 24.69
N ILE A 83 -24.66 -8.44 25.46
CA ILE A 83 -25.83 -8.89 26.23
C ILE A 83 -25.76 -8.24 27.61
N ALA A 84 -26.48 -7.12 27.77
CA ALA A 84 -26.74 -6.52 29.07
C ALA A 84 -27.90 -7.25 29.74
N ILE A 85 -27.65 -7.87 30.90
CA ILE A 85 -28.69 -8.51 31.71
C ILE A 85 -29.18 -7.48 32.74
N ASP A 86 -30.25 -6.76 32.38
CA ASP A 86 -30.95 -5.90 33.31
C ASP A 86 -32.04 -6.67 34.07
N LYS A 87 -32.19 -6.36 35.37
CA LYS A 87 -33.27 -6.87 36.21
C LYS A 87 -34.32 -5.76 36.40
N PRO A 88 -35.33 -5.66 35.53
CA PRO A 88 -36.36 -4.63 35.67
C PRO A 88 -37.26 -4.91 36.88
N THR A 89 -37.82 -3.85 37.46
CA THR A 89 -38.73 -3.90 38.62
C THR A 89 -40.11 -4.46 38.26
N ALA A 90 -40.47 -4.47 36.97
CA ALA A 90 -41.68 -5.11 36.44
C ALA A 90 -41.31 -5.91 35.18
N ILE A 91 -41.84 -7.13 35.06
CA ILE A 91 -41.61 -8.02 33.92
C ILE A 91 -42.98 -8.32 33.32
N GLU A 92 -43.14 -8.09 32.01
CA GLU A 92 -44.35 -8.52 31.30
C GLU A 92 -44.37 -10.04 31.20
N ALA A 93 -45.50 -10.65 31.60
CA ALA A 93 -45.65 -12.09 31.53
C ALA A 93 -45.75 -12.53 30.06
N PRO A 94 -45.01 -13.57 29.63
CA PRO A 94 -45.10 -14.08 28.28
C PRO A 94 -46.45 -14.77 28.05
N ALA A 95 -46.83 -14.92 26.78
CA ALA A 95 -48.01 -15.69 26.41
C ALA A 95 -47.82 -17.17 26.74
N TYR A 96 -48.77 -17.76 27.46
CA TYR A 96 -48.80 -19.20 27.73
C TYR A 96 -49.67 -19.89 26.68
N THR A 97 -49.09 -20.83 25.94
CA THR A 97 -49.81 -21.71 25.02
C THR A 97 -49.86 -23.11 25.59
N PHE A 98 -51.07 -23.70 25.65
CA PHE A 98 -51.30 -25.07 26.13
C PHE A 98 -51.78 -25.93 24.96
N CYS A 99 -51.24 -27.15 24.86
CA CYS A 99 -51.68 -28.16 23.90
C CYS A 99 -52.50 -29.23 24.61
N ASN A 100 -53.42 -29.86 23.86
CA ASN A 100 -54.26 -30.97 24.30
C ASN A 100 -53.51 -32.30 24.26
#